data_AF-A0A2H0VZF9-F1
#
_entry.id   AF-A0A2H0VZF9-F1
#
_cell.length_a   1.000
_cell.length_b   1.000
_cell.length_c   1.000
_cell.angle_alpha   90.00
_cell.angle_beta   90.00
_cell.angle_gamma   90.00
#
_symmetry.space_group_name_H-M   'P 1'
#
loop_
_entity.id
_entity.type
_entity.pdbx_description
1 polymer ?
#
loop_
_entity_poly.entity_id
_entity_poly.type
_entity_poly.pdbx_seq_one_letter_code
_entity_poly.pdbx_strand_id
1 'polypeptide(L)' 'MVYVQSHKDLVVWQKSISLVKEVYLATGHMPKDERFGLVSQMKRSSVSIPSNIAEGYIAELEHKLLFLASCITR' A
#
# COMPACT_ATOMS: atom_id res chain seq x y z
N MET A 1 19.52 -12.47 16.55
CA MET A 1 19.01 -12.73 15.18
C MET A 1 17.54 -12.37 15.19
N VAL A 2 17.10 -11.40 14.38
CA VAL A 2 15.68 -10.97 14.37
C VAL A 2 14.90 -12.04 13.63
N TYR A 3 14.07 -12.79 14.37
CA TYR A 3 13.20 -13.80 13.77
C TYR A 3 11.96 -13.10 13.22
N VAL A 4 11.72 -13.24 11.92
CA VAL A 4 10.51 -12.75 11.26
C VAL A 4 9.41 -13.78 11.51
N GLN A 5 8.39 -13.40 12.28
CA GLN A 5 7.24 -14.24 12.63
C GLN A 5 5.99 -13.81 11.83
N SER A 6 5.97 -12.55 11.36
CA SER A 6 4.87 -11.96 10.62
C SER A 6 5.37 -11.02 9.53
N HIS A 7 4.55 -10.82 8.49
CA HIS A 7 4.74 -9.75 7.49
C HIS A 7 4.96 -8.37 8.13
N LYS A 8 4.48 -8.14 9.35
CA LYS A 8 4.67 -6.90 10.12
C LYS A 8 6.13 -6.68 10.56
N ASP A 9 6.92 -7.73 10.68
CA ASP A 9 8.33 -7.65 11.03
C ASP A 9 9.19 -7.26 9.82
N LEU A 10 8.62 -7.32 8.61
CA LEU A 10 9.31 -6.90 7.39
C LEU A 10 9.48 -5.38 7.40
N VAL A 11 10.73 -4.91 7.30
CA VAL A 11 11.06 -3.49 7.18
C VAL A 11 10.33 -2.84 6.00
N VAL A 12 10.19 -3.56 4.88
CA VAL A 12 9.46 -3.05 3.70
C VAL A 12 7.97 -2.85 3.98
N TRP A 13 7.35 -3.71 4.79
CA TRP A 13 5.95 -3.54 5.22
C TRP A 13 5.82 -2.31 6.12
N GLN A 14 6.72 -2.15 7.10
CA GLN A 14 6.72 -0.99 8.01
C GLN A 14 6.91 0.35 7.26
N LYS A 15 7.81 0.36 6.27
CA LYS A 15 8.00 1.53 5.38
C LYS A 15 6.74 1.82 4.55
N SER A 16 6.06 0.79 4.04
CA SER A 16 4.81 1.00 3.29
C SER A 16 3.67 1.54 4.16
N ILE A 17 3.57 1.14 5.44
CA ILE A 17 2.61 1.74 6.38
C ILE A 17 2.93 3.21 6.64
N SER A 18 4.22 3.58 6.71
CA SER A 18 4.64 4.97 6.86
C SER A 18 4.28 5.79 5.62
N LEU A 19 4.52 5.24 4.42
CA LEU A 19 4.10 5.84 3.16
C LEU A 19 2.59 6.10 3.10
N VAL A 20 1.76 5.15 3.55
CA VAL A 20 0.29 5.36 3.62
C VAL A 20 -0.04 6.58 4.47
N LYS A 21 0.59 6.73 5.65
CA LYS A 21 0.36 7.89 6.52
C LYS A 21 0.75 9.19 5.82
N GLU A 22 1.90 9.22 5.17
CA GLU A 22 2.38 10.40 4.42
C GLU A 22 1.42 10.77 3.29
N VAL A 23 0.91 9.79 2.53
CA VAL A 23 -0.08 10.02 1.47
C VAL A 23 -1.38 10.59 2.04
N TYR A 24 -1.86 10.08 3.18
CA TYR A 24 -3.05 10.63 3.84
C TYR A 24 -2.86 12.07 4.30
N LEU A 25 -1.68 12.42 4.82
CA LEU A 25 -1.34 13.78 5.23
C LEU A 25 -1.20 14.71 4.01
N ALA A 26 -0.50 14.27 2.97
CA ALA A 26 -0.30 15.06 1.75
C ALA A 26 -1.64 15.35 1.04
N THR A 27 -2.47 14.32 0.86
CA THR A 27 -3.79 14.46 0.21
C THR A 27 -4.80 15.26 1.03
N GLY A 28 -4.56 15.48 2.33
CA GLY A 28 -5.38 16.35 3.18
C GLY A 28 -5.36 17.83 2.77
N HIS A 29 -4.33 18.25 2.05
CA HIS A 29 -4.14 19.65 1.60
C HIS A 29 -4.66 19.91 0.17
N MET A 30 -5.15 18.88 -0.52
CA MET A 30 -5.64 19.01 -1.90
C MET A 30 -7.03 19.68 -1.95
N PRO A 31 -7.39 20.33 -3.08
CA PRO A 31 -8.71 20.90 -3.29
C PRO A 31 -9.83 19.87 -3.06
N LYS A 32 -10.97 20.32 -2.54
CA LYS A 32 -12.10 19.43 -2.25
C LYS A 32 -12.65 18.74 -3.51
N ASP A 33 -12.50 19.37 -4.67
CA ASP A 33 -12.94 18.84 -5.96
C ASP A 33 -12.15 17.58 -6.37
N GLU A 34 -10.91 17.43 -5.91
CA GLU A 34 -10.07 16.24 -6.15
C GLU A 34 -10.35 15.09 -5.19
N ARG A 35 -11.24 15.28 -4.20
CA ARG A 35 -11.54 14.29 -3.14
C ARG A 35 -11.91 12.93 -3.71
N PHE A 36 -12.77 12.93 -4.73
CA PHE A 36 -13.26 11.70 -5.36
C PHE A 36 -12.39 11.28 -6.56
N GLY A 37 -11.63 12.20 -7.14
CA GLY A 37 -10.64 11.95 -8.18
C GLY A 37 -9.29 11.51 -7.60
N LEU A 38 -8.29 12.38 -7.68
CA LEU A 38 -6.90 12.05 -7.36
C LEU A 38 -6.71 11.60 -5.90
N VAL A 39 -7.39 12.24 -4.93
CA VAL A 39 -7.24 11.89 -3.50
C VAL A 39 -7.69 10.44 -3.24
N SER A 40 -8.79 10.01 -3.85
CA SER A 40 -9.32 8.65 -3.66
C SER A 40 -8.39 7.60 -4.28
N GLN A 41 -7.83 7.90 -5.46
CA GLN A 41 -6.89 7.02 -6.16
C GLN A 41 -5.58 6.90 -5.39
N MET A 42 -4.97 8.03 -4.99
CA MET A 42 -3.72 8.03 -4.23
C MET A 42 -3.83 7.24 -2.92
N LYS A 43 -4.93 7.43 -2.16
CA LYS A 43 -5.15 6.70 -0.91
C LYS A 43 -5.29 5.20 -1.17
N ARG A 44 -6.12 4.77 -2.13
CA ARG A 44 -6.31 3.35 -2.48
C ARG A 44 -5.00 2.70 -2.95
N SER A 45 -4.26 3.36 -3.84
CA SER A 45 -2.97 2.88 -4.32
C SER A 45 -1.95 2.77 -3.20
N SER A 46 -1.91 3.72 -2.26
CA SER A 46 -0.98 3.64 -1.12
C SER A 46 -1.29 2.47 -0.19
N VAL A 47 -2.57 2.22 0.09
CA VAL A 47 -3.03 1.14 1.00
C VAL A 47 -2.82 -0.24 0.38
N SER A 48 -2.83 -0.37 -0.95
CA SER A 48 -2.62 -1.68 -1.59
C SER A 48 -1.19 -2.20 -1.42
N ILE A 49 -0.19 -1.33 -1.24
CA ILE A 49 1.21 -1.71 -1.07
C ILE A 49 1.43 -2.61 0.18
N PRO A 50 1.08 -2.19 1.41
CA PRO A 50 1.22 -3.06 2.59
C PRO A 50 0.34 -4.31 2.50
N SER A 51 -0.83 -4.24 1.89
CA SER A 51 -1.71 -5.41 1.69
C SER A 51 -1.07 -6.44 0.77
N ASN A 52 -0.52 -6.02 -0.36
CA ASN A 52 0.18 -6.90 -1.30
C ASN A 52 1.45 -7.51 -0.68
N ILE A 53 2.15 -6.76 0.18
CA ILE A 53 3.29 -7.30 0.94
C ILE A 53 2.82 -8.36 1.94
N ALA A 54 1.70 -8.13 2.62
CA ALA A 54 1.11 -9.10 3.55
C ALA A 54 0.65 -10.38 2.83
N GLU A 55 -0.06 -10.22 1.71
CA GLU A 55 -0.51 -11.34 0.88
C GLU A 55 0.68 -12.13 0.31
N GLY A 56 1.69 -11.44 -0.24
CA GLY A 56 2.90 -12.06 -0.77
C GLY A 56 3.86 -12.63 0.28
N TYR A 57 3.66 -12.32 1.57
CA TYR A 57 4.34 -13.00 2.67
C TYR A 57 3.65 -14.33 3.01
N ILE A 58 2.34 -14.42 2.79
CA ILE A 58 1.53 -15.63 3.04
C ILE A 58 1.60 -16.58 1.84
N ALA A 59 1.67 -16.04 0.62
CA ALA A 59 1.75 -16.79 -0.62
C ALA A 59 3.19 -16.88 -1.13
N GLU A 60 3.76 -18.08 -1.17
CA GLU A 60 5.06 -18.44 -1.77
C GLU A 60 5.06 -18.30 -3.32
N LEU A 61 4.46 -17.25 -3.90
CA LEU A 61 4.19 -17.18 -5.35
C LEU A 61 5.02 -16.11 -6.08
N GLU A 62 5.83 -16.57 -7.04
CA GLU A 62 6.82 -15.81 -7.82
C GLU A 62 6.24 -14.81 -8.85
N HIS A 63 4.92 -14.71 -9.03
CA HIS A 63 4.33 -13.88 -10.10
C HIS A 63 3.95 -12.46 -9.64
N LYS A 64 4.96 -11.68 -9.26
CA LYS A 64 4.85 -10.25 -8.91
C LYS A 64 4.97 -9.35 -10.15
N LEU A 65 3.86 -9.10 -10.84
CA LEU A 65 3.70 -7.92 -11.73
C LEU A 65 2.23 -7.64 -12.08
N LEU A 66 1.37 -8.67 -12.06
CA LEU A 66 -0.04 -8.51 -12.44
C LEU A 66 -0.93 -7.83 -11.38
N PHE A 67 -0.47 -7.73 -10.13
CA PHE A 67 -1.30 -7.23 -9.02
C PHE A 67 -1.29 -5.69 -8.88
N LEU A 68 -0.30 -4.99 -9.42
CA LEU A 68 -0.29 -3.52 -9.40
C LEU A 68 -1.42 -2.93 -10.28
N ALA A 69 -1.84 -3.65 -11.32
CA ALA A 69 -2.91 -3.22 -12.22
C ALA A 69 -4.33 -3.41 -11.66
N SER A 70 -4.54 -4.35 -10.72
CA SER A 70 -5.86 -4.58 -10.12
C SER A 70 -6.25 -3.55 -9.06
N CYS A 71 -5.27 -2.80 -8.51
CA CYS A 71 -5.48 -1.83 -7.44
C CYS A 71 -6.04 -0.47 -7.91
N ILE A 72 -6.07 -0.20 -9.23
CA ILE A 72 -6.57 1.08 -9.79
C ILE A 72 -8.02 0.95 -10.31
N THR A 73 -8.50 -0.27 -10.56
CA THR A 73 -9.74 -0.53 -11.34
C THR A 73 -10.89 -1.21 -10.59
N ARG A 74 -10.78 -1.50 -9.29
CA ARG A 74 -11.92 -1.87 -8.43
C ARG A 74 -12.25 -0.81 -7.39
#